data_AF-A0A5N5KF17-F1
#
_entry.id   AF-A0A5N5KF17-F1
#
_cell.length_a   1.000
_cell.length_b   1.000
_cell.length_c   1.000
_cell.angle_alpha   90.00
_cell.angle_beta   90.00
_cell.angle_gamma   90.00
#
_symmetry.space_group_name_H-M   'P 1'
#
loop_
_entity.id
_entity.type
_entity.pdbx_description
1 polymer ?
#
loop_
_entity_poly.entity_id
_entity_poly.type
_entity_poly.pdbx_seq_one_letter_code
_entity_poly.pdbx_strand_id
1 'polypeptide(L)'
;MTPAAARTPLSRRNSQKPPGMNGPLYKQSENRIVVARRLRRRNIGPWKQLACWLVENQIALSFNLIALLLLAHASMPKARSHTTAYFNLAYYNPESGRYGIGKDDGYFIFFCIMLFTGLRAATMEHLLAPFAKGQGISRRKEITRFSEQGWLLIYYSVFWTVGLYLYYTSSYWMNLHELWTNWPDREMSCLMKGYMLGQLAFWLQQILVINIEERRKDHWQMFAHHIVTIMLIYTSYRYHFTKVGNLILVLMDVVDLFLPVAKCLKYLGYSTLCDIAFGVFMLSWFLARHVLYVAVCYSVWAHSHVIVPYHCFSGSNAELAGPFDPPASRGWLYPLDPLLSNDGLVCYNNTIKWGFLSALLFLQCITLFWFGMIIRVAVGVIRGQGAEDSRSDDEMDGEESVDEVEAEEKDTEVEAKPLEEEVGVEGLDLKGWERRAGVKRTAGATGVSLPGHSVRKELLGRIGCEKQVD
;
A
#
# COMPACT_ATOMS: atom_id res chain seq x y z
N MET A 1 -51.25 -8.42 64.26
CA MET A 1 -50.23 -8.07 63.24
C MET A 1 -48.87 -8.19 63.89
N THR A 2 -48.02 -9.02 63.29
CA THR A 2 -46.77 -9.62 63.81
C THR A 2 -45.58 -8.64 63.84
N PRO A 3 -44.60 -8.83 64.75
CA PRO A 3 -43.35 -8.06 64.75
C PRO A 3 -42.27 -8.76 63.91
N ALA A 4 -41.41 -7.99 63.23
CA ALA A 4 -40.25 -8.50 62.51
C ALA A 4 -38.94 -7.99 63.15
N ALA A 5 -38.03 -8.93 63.38
CA ALA A 5 -36.82 -8.80 64.18
C ALA A 5 -35.63 -8.19 63.43
N ALA A 6 -34.71 -7.61 64.22
CA ALA A 6 -33.46 -6.97 63.82
C ALA A 6 -32.43 -7.94 63.20
N ARG A 7 -31.58 -7.41 62.31
CA ARG A 7 -30.30 -8.03 61.91
C ARG A 7 -29.15 -7.03 62.05
N THR A 8 -28.14 -7.47 62.80
CA THR A 8 -26.84 -6.83 63.07
C THR A 8 -25.90 -6.93 61.84
N PRO A 9 -25.00 -5.95 61.61
CA PRO A 9 -24.00 -6.04 60.54
C PRO A 9 -22.71 -6.73 61.02
N LEU A 10 -22.21 -7.69 60.24
CA LEU A 10 -20.96 -8.42 60.49
C LEU A 10 -19.74 -7.72 59.87
N SER A 11 -18.69 -7.70 60.68
CA SER A 11 -17.34 -7.15 60.52
C SER A 11 -16.64 -7.35 59.17
N ARG A 12 -16.02 -6.27 58.68
CA ARG A 12 -14.95 -6.23 57.68
C ARG A 12 -13.74 -7.02 58.19
N ARG A 13 -13.22 -7.99 57.42
CA ARG A 13 -11.95 -8.67 57.73
C ARG A 13 -10.96 -8.46 56.58
N ASN A 14 -9.91 -7.70 56.86
CA ASN A 14 -8.69 -7.60 56.05
C ASN A 14 -8.03 -8.98 55.94
N SER A 15 -7.78 -9.44 54.72
CA SER A 15 -6.88 -10.57 54.46
C SER A 15 -5.48 -10.04 54.13
N GLN A 16 -4.55 -10.23 55.07
CA GLN A 16 -3.12 -10.10 54.84
C GLN A 16 -2.65 -11.19 53.86
N LYS A 17 -1.74 -10.83 52.95
CA LYS A 17 -0.99 -11.77 52.08
C LYS A 17 0.04 -12.54 52.92
N PRO A 18 0.12 -13.88 52.85
CA PRO A 18 1.32 -14.59 53.28
C PRO A 18 2.44 -14.45 52.23
N PRO A 19 3.72 -14.44 52.63
CA PRO A 19 4.83 -14.22 51.73
C PRO A 19 5.25 -15.52 51.04
N GLY A 20 5.52 -15.43 49.74
CA GLY A 20 6.19 -16.47 48.97
C GLY A 20 5.26 -17.47 48.26
N MET A 21 4.75 -17.09 47.08
CA MET A 21 4.31 -18.03 46.03
C MET A 21 4.27 -17.27 44.70
N ASN A 22 5.21 -17.57 43.80
CA ASN A 22 5.18 -17.17 42.40
C ASN A 22 4.60 -18.33 41.57
N GLY A 23 3.37 -18.17 41.07
CA GLY A 23 2.71 -19.12 40.18
C GLY A 23 1.29 -18.66 39.82
N PRO A 24 0.79 -18.93 38.60
CA PRO A 24 -0.52 -18.44 38.17
C PRO A 24 -1.65 -19.10 38.97
N LEU A 25 -2.58 -18.27 39.46
CA LEU A 25 -3.78 -18.70 40.17
C LEU A 25 -4.70 -19.52 39.23
N TYR A 26 -4.74 -20.83 39.41
CA TYR A 26 -5.86 -21.64 38.91
C TYR A 26 -7.01 -21.54 39.92
N LYS A 27 -8.09 -20.86 39.52
CA LYS A 27 -9.35 -20.84 40.26
C LYS A 27 -10.12 -22.12 39.88
N GLN A 28 -10.05 -23.15 40.72
CA GLN A 28 -10.91 -24.33 40.56
C GLN A 28 -12.33 -23.99 41.02
N SER A 29 -13.28 -23.92 40.09
CA SER A 29 -14.71 -23.98 40.41
C SER A 29 -15.19 -25.41 40.23
N GLU A 30 -15.92 -25.92 41.23
CA GLU A 30 -16.67 -27.18 41.18
C GLU A 30 -17.78 -27.10 40.12
N ASN A 31 -17.42 -27.36 38.87
CA ASN A 31 -18.27 -27.98 37.86
C ASN A 31 -17.37 -28.32 36.67
N ARG A 32 -17.39 -29.60 36.25
CA ARG A 32 -16.57 -30.13 35.15
C ARG A 32 -17.00 -29.54 33.81
N ILE A 33 -16.53 -28.34 33.48
CA ILE A 33 -16.53 -27.82 32.11
C ILE A 33 -15.18 -27.16 31.87
N VAL A 34 -14.28 -27.89 31.21
CA VAL A 34 -13.08 -27.29 30.63
C VAL A 34 -13.49 -26.77 29.26
N VAL A 35 -13.83 -25.48 29.17
CA VAL A 35 -13.99 -24.82 27.86
C VAL A 35 -12.58 -24.63 27.28
N ALA A 36 -12.12 -25.64 26.54
CA ALA A 36 -10.96 -25.49 25.68
C ALA A 36 -11.41 -24.73 24.42
N ARG A 37 -11.11 -23.43 24.35
CA ARG A 37 -11.33 -22.62 23.14
C ARG A 37 -10.34 -23.11 22.07
N ARG A 38 -10.77 -24.05 21.21
CA ARG A 38 -10.06 -24.36 19.97
C ARG A 38 -10.49 -23.34 18.93
N LEU A 39 -9.61 -22.40 18.60
CA LEU A 39 -9.69 -21.61 17.37
C LEU A 39 -9.85 -22.57 16.20
N ARG A 40 -11.01 -22.55 15.57
CA ARG A 40 -11.32 -23.40 14.43
C ARG A 40 -10.75 -22.71 13.21
N ARG A 41 -9.42 -22.79 13.01
CA ARG A 41 -8.73 -22.24 11.82
C ARG A 41 -9.55 -22.53 10.57
N ARG A 42 -10.28 -21.52 10.11
CA ARG A 42 -10.95 -21.55 8.82
C ARG A 42 -9.84 -21.77 7.80
N ASN A 43 -10.07 -22.65 6.83
CA ASN A 43 -9.06 -23.02 5.86
C ASN A 43 -8.79 -21.80 4.97
N ILE A 44 -7.88 -20.92 5.41
CA ILE A 44 -7.48 -19.71 4.69
C ILE A 44 -6.87 -20.20 3.39
N GLY A 45 -7.47 -19.82 2.26
CA GLY A 45 -6.98 -20.24 0.94
C GLY A 45 -5.49 -19.90 0.75
N PRO A 46 -4.74 -20.69 -0.03
CA PRO A 46 -3.29 -20.53 -0.19
C PRO A 46 -2.89 -19.12 -0.63
N TRP A 47 -3.74 -18.45 -1.42
CA TRP A 47 -3.53 -17.08 -1.87
C TRP A 47 -3.57 -16.04 -0.73
N LYS A 48 -4.47 -16.19 0.24
CA LYS A 48 -4.54 -15.27 1.39
C LYS A 48 -3.36 -15.51 2.35
N GLN A 49 -2.91 -16.76 2.51
CA GLN A 49 -1.69 -17.05 3.26
C GLN A 49 -0.44 -16.44 2.60
N LEU A 50 -0.31 -16.58 1.28
CA LEU A 50 0.78 -15.98 0.53
C LEU A 50 0.77 -14.44 0.63
N ALA A 51 -0.41 -13.82 0.52
CA ALA A 51 -0.55 -12.37 0.67
C ALA A 51 -0.12 -11.90 2.07
N CYS A 52 -0.58 -12.54 3.14
CA CYS A 52 -0.16 -12.24 4.51
C CYS A 52 1.37 -12.37 4.66
N TRP A 53 1.94 -13.47 4.16
CA TRP A 53 3.39 -13.67 4.21
C TRP A 53 4.16 -12.58 3.45
N LEU A 54 3.69 -12.17 2.27
CA LEU A 54 4.32 -11.10 1.48
C LEU A 54 4.28 -9.77 2.21
N VAL A 55 3.17 -9.45 2.89
CA VAL A 55 3.01 -8.22 3.69
C VAL A 55 3.94 -8.22 4.90
N GLU A 56 4.02 -9.33 5.62
CA GLU A 56 4.90 -9.46 6.79
C GLU A 56 6.39 -9.42 6.44
N ASN A 57 6.74 -9.83 5.21
CA ASN A 57 8.13 -9.94 4.76
C ASN A 57 8.52 -8.85 3.75
N GLN A 58 7.79 -7.73 3.67
CA GLN A 58 8.04 -6.65 2.70
C GLN A 58 9.48 -6.14 2.70
N ILE A 59 10.05 -5.92 3.89
CA ILE A 59 11.44 -5.44 4.05
C ILE A 59 12.41 -6.49 3.49
N ALA A 60 12.36 -7.71 4.03
CA ALA A 60 13.26 -8.78 3.65
C ALA A 60 13.16 -9.08 2.15
N LEU A 61 11.95 -9.20 1.60
CA LEU A 61 11.73 -9.46 0.18
C LEU A 61 12.34 -8.34 -0.68
N SER A 62 12.00 -7.09 -0.40
CA SER A 62 12.44 -5.96 -1.23
C SER A 62 13.95 -5.79 -1.18
N PHE A 63 14.54 -5.74 0.02
CA PHE A 63 15.98 -5.55 0.16
C PHE A 63 16.79 -6.77 -0.27
N ASN A 64 16.30 -8.00 -0.07
CA ASN A 64 16.99 -9.19 -0.59
C ASN A 64 16.96 -9.23 -2.11
N LEU A 65 15.84 -8.89 -2.76
CA LEU A 65 15.77 -8.82 -4.22
C LEU A 65 16.70 -7.73 -4.78
N ILE A 66 16.76 -6.55 -4.13
CA ILE A 66 17.71 -5.48 -4.50
C ILE A 66 19.15 -5.94 -4.26
N ALA A 67 19.45 -6.59 -3.13
CA ALA A 67 20.78 -7.09 -2.81
C ALA A 67 21.22 -8.17 -3.81
N LEU A 68 20.34 -9.09 -4.18
CA LEU A 68 20.60 -10.09 -5.22
C LEU A 68 20.88 -9.43 -6.57
N LEU A 69 20.11 -8.39 -6.93
CA LEU A 69 20.33 -7.64 -8.16
C LEU A 69 21.68 -6.91 -8.16
N LEU A 70 22.05 -6.29 -7.04
CA LEU A 70 23.34 -5.63 -6.84
C LEU A 70 24.50 -6.63 -6.86
N LEU A 71 24.35 -7.79 -6.21
CA LEU A 71 25.34 -8.86 -6.22
C LEU A 71 25.53 -9.45 -7.62
N ALA A 72 24.44 -9.67 -8.36
CA ALA A 72 24.51 -10.11 -9.75
C ALA A 72 25.22 -9.07 -10.62
N HIS A 73 24.92 -7.78 -10.42
CA HIS A 73 25.58 -6.69 -11.15
C HIS A 73 27.08 -6.60 -10.82
N ALA A 74 27.45 -6.65 -9.53
CA ALA A 74 28.83 -6.52 -9.09
C ALA A 74 29.68 -7.75 -9.46
N SER A 75 29.17 -8.95 -9.21
CA SER A 75 29.95 -10.20 -9.21
C SER A 75 29.88 -10.99 -10.51
N MET A 76 28.89 -10.73 -11.39
CA MET A 76 28.70 -11.50 -12.63
C MET A 76 28.80 -10.60 -13.87
N PRO A 77 29.97 -10.52 -14.52
CA PRO A 77 30.16 -9.71 -15.74
C PRO A 77 29.15 -10.05 -16.85
N LYS A 78 28.77 -11.33 -17.00
CA LYS A 78 27.75 -11.77 -17.97
C LYS A 78 26.34 -11.26 -17.65
N ALA A 79 26.03 -11.02 -16.37
CA ALA A 79 24.72 -10.50 -15.96
C ALA A 79 24.66 -8.96 -16.00
N ARG A 80 25.81 -8.27 -16.11
CA ARG A 80 25.85 -6.79 -16.17
C ARG A 80 25.07 -6.22 -17.35
N SER A 81 25.10 -6.88 -18.51
CA SER A 81 24.33 -6.46 -19.68
C SER A 81 22.84 -6.31 -19.40
N HIS A 82 22.27 -7.19 -18.56
CA HIS A 82 20.85 -7.17 -18.21
C HIS A 82 20.56 -6.35 -16.95
N THR A 83 21.44 -6.39 -15.95
CA THR A 83 21.22 -5.71 -14.66
C THR A 83 21.41 -4.20 -14.74
N THR A 84 22.23 -3.70 -15.69
CA THR A 84 22.46 -2.26 -15.87
C THR A 84 21.17 -1.49 -16.16
N ALA A 85 20.22 -2.10 -16.87
CA ALA A 85 18.93 -1.48 -17.22
C ALA A 85 18.05 -1.17 -16.00
N TYR A 86 18.29 -1.81 -14.85
CA TYR A 86 17.56 -1.53 -13.61
C TYR A 86 18.11 -0.31 -12.85
N PHE A 87 19.40 -0.01 -13.02
CA PHE A 87 20.08 1.06 -12.28
C PHE A 87 20.20 2.37 -13.08
N ASN A 88 20.21 2.28 -14.41
CA ASN A 88 20.41 3.42 -15.29
C ASN A 88 19.16 3.72 -16.11
N LEU A 89 18.94 5.01 -16.40
CA LEU A 89 17.92 5.44 -17.34
C LEU A 89 18.31 4.99 -18.77
N ALA A 90 17.40 4.30 -19.45
CA ALA A 90 17.62 3.81 -20.81
C ALA A 90 17.57 4.92 -21.87
N TYR A 91 18.01 4.63 -23.10
CA TYR A 91 17.87 5.50 -24.27
C TYR A 91 18.58 6.87 -24.15
N TYR A 92 19.80 6.89 -23.61
CA TYR A 92 20.63 8.10 -23.64
C TYR A 92 21.10 8.40 -25.06
N ASN A 93 20.86 9.63 -25.53
CA ASN A 93 21.38 10.13 -26.79
C ASN A 93 22.64 10.96 -26.53
N PRO A 94 23.82 10.52 -27.01
CA PRO A 94 25.08 11.23 -26.80
C PRO A 94 25.18 12.56 -27.56
N GLU A 95 24.40 12.77 -28.63
CA GLU A 95 24.44 14.00 -29.43
C GLU A 95 23.68 15.14 -28.74
N SER A 96 22.48 14.86 -28.24
CA SER A 96 21.66 15.85 -27.55
C SER A 96 21.94 15.92 -26.05
N GLY A 97 22.59 14.89 -25.48
CA GLY A 97 22.76 14.73 -24.04
C GLY A 97 21.45 14.47 -23.29
N ARG A 98 20.37 14.13 -24.01
CA ARG A 98 19.02 13.89 -23.46
C ARG A 98 18.64 12.41 -23.57
N TYR A 99 17.49 12.05 -23.03
CA TYR A 99 17.00 10.69 -22.98
C TYR A 99 15.71 10.53 -23.78
N GLY A 100 15.64 9.52 -24.63
CA GLY A 100 14.42 9.07 -25.29
C GLY A 100 13.54 8.22 -24.38
N ILE A 101 12.45 7.68 -24.93
CA ILE A 101 11.53 6.79 -24.22
C ILE A 101 11.54 5.39 -24.83
N GLY A 102 11.24 4.35 -24.03
CA GLY A 102 10.98 3.04 -24.60
C GLY A 102 10.63 1.95 -23.60
N LYS A 103 10.54 0.71 -24.07
CA LYS A 103 10.13 -0.46 -23.26
C LYS A 103 11.11 -0.79 -22.13
N ASP A 104 12.40 -0.55 -22.33
CA ASP A 104 13.42 -0.88 -21.33
C ASP A 104 13.34 0.02 -20.09
N ASP A 105 12.59 1.13 -20.16
CA ASP A 105 12.25 1.94 -18.98
C ASP A 105 11.48 1.12 -17.93
N GLY A 106 10.82 0.02 -18.33
CA GLY A 106 10.15 -0.93 -17.44
C GLY A 106 11.07 -1.56 -16.40
N TYR A 107 12.35 -1.79 -16.72
CA TYR A 107 13.33 -2.33 -15.77
C TYR A 107 13.60 -1.34 -14.63
N PHE A 108 13.78 -0.07 -14.98
CA PHE A 108 13.96 1.01 -14.01
C PHE A 108 12.70 1.24 -13.16
N ILE A 109 11.51 1.20 -13.77
CA ILE A 109 10.23 1.29 -13.04
C ILE A 109 10.12 0.13 -12.03
N PHE A 110 10.41 -1.10 -12.44
CA PHE A 110 10.36 -2.26 -11.55
C PHE A 110 11.35 -2.15 -10.39
N PHE A 111 12.57 -1.70 -10.66
CA PHE A 111 13.54 -1.39 -9.62
C PHE A 111 13.01 -0.35 -8.63
N CYS A 112 12.41 0.74 -9.13
CA CYS A 112 11.82 1.77 -8.27
C CYS A 112 10.65 1.24 -7.43
N ILE A 113 9.78 0.36 -7.97
CA ILE A 113 8.69 -0.28 -7.20
C ILE A 113 9.25 -1.09 -6.03
N MET A 114 10.29 -1.90 -6.27
CA MET A 114 10.97 -2.67 -5.23
C MET A 114 11.60 -1.74 -4.18
N LEU A 115 12.28 -0.69 -4.64
CA LEU A 115 12.92 0.29 -3.77
C LEU A 115 11.90 1.01 -2.88
N PHE A 116 10.81 1.54 -3.45
CA PHE A 116 9.76 2.20 -2.68
C PHE A 116 9.06 1.27 -1.70
N THR A 117 8.85 0.00 -2.06
CA THR A 117 8.26 -0.99 -1.15
C THR A 117 9.17 -1.24 0.06
N GLY A 118 10.47 -1.44 -0.18
CA GLY A 118 11.45 -1.62 0.89
C GLY A 118 11.62 -0.37 1.75
N LEU A 119 11.78 0.80 1.13
CA LEU A 119 11.94 2.07 1.84
C LEU A 119 10.70 2.41 2.68
N ARG A 120 9.48 2.18 2.16
CA ARG A 120 8.24 2.38 2.92
C ARG A 120 8.26 1.55 4.20
N ALA A 121 8.43 0.23 4.05
CA ALA A 121 8.37 -0.68 5.18
C ALA A 121 9.49 -0.40 6.20
N ALA A 122 10.73 -0.19 5.76
CA ALA A 122 11.84 0.13 6.65
C ALA A 122 11.69 1.49 7.35
N THR A 123 11.22 2.52 6.65
CA THR A 123 11.00 3.85 7.23
C THR A 123 9.88 3.80 8.27
N MET A 124 8.78 3.10 7.97
CA MET A 124 7.68 2.93 8.91
C MET A 124 8.11 2.17 10.16
N GLU A 125 8.82 1.04 10.01
CA GLU A 125 9.19 0.18 11.13
C GLU A 125 10.35 0.71 11.97
N HIS A 126 11.39 1.27 11.33
CA HIS A 126 12.64 1.63 12.00
C HIS A 126 12.78 3.12 12.32
N LEU A 127 12.02 4.01 11.66
CA LEU A 127 12.12 5.45 11.91
C LEU A 127 10.82 6.01 12.52
N LEU A 128 9.69 5.81 11.85
CA LEU A 128 8.43 6.47 12.22
C LEU A 128 7.74 5.82 13.41
N ALA A 129 7.69 4.48 13.49
CA ALA A 129 7.07 3.80 14.61
C ALA A 129 7.82 4.01 15.94
N PRO A 130 9.17 3.97 16.00
CA PRO A 130 9.91 4.34 17.21
C PRO A 130 9.73 5.81 17.59
N PHE A 131 9.69 6.71 16.61
CA PHE A 131 9.40 8.13 16.85
C PHE A 131 8.01 8.31 17.47
N ALA A 132 6.97 7.70 16.90
CA ALA A 132 5.60 7.75 17.41
C ALA A 132 5.51 7.25 18.87
N LYS A 133 6.16 6.12 19.18
CA LYS A 133 6.24 5.59 20.55
C LYS A 133 6.96 6.54 21.49
N GLY A 134 8.06 7.15 21.03
CA GLY A 134 8.82 8.14 21.80
C GLY A 134 8.03 9.41 22.11
N GLN A 135 7.04 9.76 21.28
CA GLN A 135 6.10 10.87 21.52
C GLN A 135 4.89 10.49 22.39
N GLY A 136 4.81 9.25 22.89
CA GLY A 136 3.76 8.81 23.81
C GLY A 136 2.55 8.12 23.17
N ILE A 137 2.59 7.81 21.87
CA ILE A 137 1.53 7.02 21.20
C ILE A 137 1.67 5.55 21.61
N SER A 138 0.68 5.02 22.32
CA SER A 138 0.71 3.65 22.87
C SER A 138 -0.04 2.63 22.03
N ARG A 139 -1.10 3.04 21.32
CA ARG A 139 -1.95 2.13 20.54
C ARG A 139 -1.30 1.74 19.22
N ARG A 140 -1.21 0.43 18.95
CA ARG A 140 -0.57 -0.10 17.72
C ARG A 140 -1.23 0.41 16.44
N LYS A 141 -2.58 0.47 16.39
CA LYS A 141 -3.32 1.00 15.23
C LYS A 141 -2.93 2.45 14.93
N GLU A 142 -2.87 3.31 15.94
CA GLU A 142 -2.46 4.71 15.80
C GLU A 142 -1.00 4.87 15.36
N ILE A 143 -0.09 4.05 15.89
CA ILE A 143 1.32 4.05 15.47
C ILE A 143 1.43 3.71 13.97
N THR A 144 0.68 2.69 13.51
CA THR A 144 0.66 2.31 12.09
C THR A 144 0.11 3.46 11.24
N ARG A 145 -1.03 4.06 11.61
CA ARG A 145 -1.62 5.19 10.86
C ARG A 145 -0.72 6.41 10.82
N PHE A 146 -0.12 6.78 11.94
CA PHE A 146 0.88 7.84 11.99
C PHE A 146 2.04 7.54 11.03
N SER A 147 2.53 6.31 11.04
CA SER A 147 3.65 5.90 10.18
C SER A 147 3.28 5.88 8.69
N GLU A 148 2.05 5.50 8.34
CA GLU A 148 1.52 5.60 6.97
C GLU A 148 1.53 7.05 6.49
N GLN A 149 1.03 7.98 7.30
CA GLN A 149 1.00 9.40 6.97
C GLN A 149 2.42 10.01 6.92
N GLY A 150 3.28 9.64 7.88
CA GLY A 150 4.67 10.09 7.91
C GLY A 150 5.47 9.64 6.68
N TRP A 151 5.24 8.41 6.18
CA TRP A 151 5.85 7.93 4.95
C TRP A 151 5.41 8.76 3.73
N LEU A 152 4.10 9.03 3.59
CA LEU A 152 3.59 9.88 2.52
C LEU A 152 4.21 11.28 2.58
N LEU A 153 4.33 11.86 3.77
CA LEU A 153 4.96 13.17 3.96
C LEU A 153 6.41 13.18 3.48
N ILE A 154 7.21 12.15 3.82
CA ILE A 154 8.60 12.03 3.37
C ILE A 154 8.67 11.93 1.84
N TYR A 155 7.85 11.06 1.24
CA TYR A 155 7.82 10.87 -0.20
C TYR A 155 7.47 12.17 -0.93
N TYR A 156 6.35 12.80 -0.58
CA TYR A 156 5.88 14.01 -1.25
C TYR A 156 6.81 15.20 -0.99
N SER A 157 7.47 15.30 0.17
CA SER A 157 8.48 16.34 0.42
C SER A 157 9.63 16.29 -0.58
N VAL A 158 10.04 15.09 -1.01
CA VAL A 158 11.09 14.92 -2.01
C VAL A 158 10.53 15.13 -3.42
N PHE A 159 9.51 14.36 -3.80
CA PHE A 159 9.03 14.33 -5.19
C PHE A 159 8.33 15.62 -5.60
N TRP A 160 7.53 16.23 -4.72
CA TRP A 160 6.91 17.51 -5.03
C TRP A 160 7.96 18.61 -5.21
N THR A 161 9.00 18.64 -4.37
CA THR A 161 10.10 19.62 -4.51
C THR A 161 10.84 19.46 -5.84
N VAL A 162 11.16 18.23 -6.24
CA VAL A 162 11.78 17.95 -7.55
C VAL A 162 10.85 18.34 -8.71
N GLY A 163 9.56 18.00 -8.60
CA GLY A 163 8.55 18.37 -9.60
C GLY A 163 8.42 19.89 -9.74
N LEU A 164 8.33 20.60 -8.62
CA LEU A 164 8.24 22.06 -8.59
C LEU A 164 9.51 22.71 -9.16
N TYR A 165 10.69 22.17 -8.84
CA TYR A 165 11.94 22.63 -9.44
C TYR A 165 11.94 22.47 -10.96
N LEU A 166 11.52 21.31 -11.48
CA LEU A 166 11.39 21.06 -12.92
C LEU A 166 10.39 22.01 -13.56
N TYR A 167 9.26 22.29 -12.91
CA TYR A 167 8.25 23.23 -13.41
C TYR A 167 8.79 24.67 -13.41
N TYR A 168 9.39 25.12 -12.30
CA TYR A 168 9.92 26.48 -12.13
C TYR A 168 11.05 26.81 -13.09
N THR A 169 11.90 25.84 -13.40
CA THR A 169 13.03 26.01 -14.33
C THR A 169 12.66 25.79 -15.81
N SER A 170 11.40 25.47 -16.09
CA SER A 170 10.93 25.19 -17.45
C SER A 170 10.42 26.44 -18.18
N SER A 171 10.31 26.34 -19.51
CA SER A 171 9.70 27.38 -20.34
C SER A 171 8.20 27.57 -20.10
N TYR A 172 7.53 26.59 -19.49
CA TYR A 172 6.08 26.59 -19.26
C TYR A 172 5.70 27.04 -17.84
N TRP A 173 6.64 27.55 -17.05
CA TRP A 173 6.34 28.17 -15.76
C TRP A 173 5.29 29.28 -15.91
N MET A 174 4.12 29.10 -15.28
CA MET A 174 2.99 30.02 -15.31
C MET A 174 2.50 30.37 -16.73
N ASN A 175 2.84 29.56 -17.74
CA ASN A 175 2.41 29.77 -19.13
C ASN A 175 1.80 28.49 -19.70
N LEU A 176 0.46 28.47 -19.77
CA LEU A 176 -0.31 27.32 -20.24
C LEU A 176 -0.20 27.06 -21.75
N HIS A 177 0.26 28.03 -22.54
CA HIS A 177 0.47 27.83 -23.99
C HIS A 177 1.73 27.01 -24.25
N GLU A 178 2.81 27.28 -23.51
CA GLU A 178 4.11 26.61 -23.63
C GLU A 178 4.08 25.11 -23.25
N LEU A 179 2.99 24.65 -22.63
CA LEU A 179 2.72 23.23 -22.39
C LEU A 179 2.62 22.42 -23.69
N TRP A 180 2.23 23.06 -24.79
CA TRP A 180 1.91 22.41 -26.06
C TRP A 180 2.94 22.66 -27.16
N THR A 181 3.92 23.54 -26.92
CA THR A 181 4.96 23.88 -27.89
C THR A 181 5.94 22.73 -28.11
N ASN A 182 6.48 22.63 -29.32
CA ASN A 182 7.47 21.63 -29.75
C ASN A 182 7.01 20.17 -29.60
N TRP A 183 5.70 19.92 -29.57
CA TRP A 183 5.19 18.56 -29.62
C TRP A 183 5.34 17.96 -31.03
N PRO A 184 5.78 16.70 -31.18
CA PRO A 184 6.25 15.79 -30.13
C PRO A 184 7.75 15.95 -29.84
N ASP A 185 8.13 16.39 -28.63
CA ASP A 185 9.52 16.33 -28.17
C ASP A 185 9.80 14.92 -27.64
N ARG A 186 10.51 14.12 -28.43
CA ARG A 186 10.73 12.70 -28.13
C ARG A 186 11.83 12.46 -27.11
N GLU A 187 12.54 13.51 -26.70
CA GLU A 187 13.60 13.43 -25.70
C GLU A 187 13.27 14.28 -24.48
N MET A 188 13.92 14.02 -23.36
CA MET A 188 13.80 14.80 -22.12
C MET A 188 15.08 14.78 -21.31
N SER A 189 15.22 15.74 -20.40
CA SER A 189 16.37 15.77 -19.49
C SER A 189 16.38 14.53 -18.58
N CYS A 190 17.56 14.16 -18.10
CA CYS A 190 17.76 13.06 -17.14
C CYS A 190 16.80 13.16 -15.95
N LEU A 191 16.74 14.34 -15.33
CA LEU A 191 15.91 14.59 -14.15
C LEU A 191 14.41 14.48 -14.47
N MET A 192 13.95 15.00 -15.61
CA MET A 192 12.55 14.88 -16.01
C MET A 192 12.17 13.40 -16.24
N LYS A 193 13.03 12.65 -16.93
CA LYS A 193 12.78 11.22 -17.16
C LYS A 193 12.72 10.44 -15.84
N GLY A 194 13.73 10.63 -14.98
CA GLY A 194 13.76 10.01 -13.65
C GLY A 194 12.54 10.37 -12.81
N TYR A 195 12.10 11.64 -12.85
CA TYR A 195 10.90 12.11 -12.15
C TYR A 195 9.62 11.42 -12.67
N MET A 196 9.41 11.38 -13.99
CA MET A 196 8.22 10.76 -14.58
C MET A 196 8.15 9.25 -14.31
N LEU A 197 9.28 8.54 -14.47
CA LEU A 197 9.36 7.10 -14.21
C LEU A 197 9.24 6.79 -12.72
N GLY A 198 9.85 7.59 -11.85
CA GLY A 198 9.74 7.46 -10.40
C GLY A 198 8.31 7.68 -9.91
N GLN A 199 7.63 8.70 -10.40
CA GLN A 199 6.21 8.95 -10.10
C GLN A 199 5.34 7.78 -10.58
N LEU A 200 5.53 7.30 -11.81
CA LEU A 200 4.81 6.13 -12.31
C LEU A 200 5.04 4.89 -11.43
N ALA A 201 6.29 4.63 -11.03
CA ALA A 201 6.65 3.53 -10.16
C ALA A 201 6.00 3.63 -8.78
N PHE A 202 5.98 4.83 -8.17
CA PHE A 202 5.30 5.04 -6.90
C PHE A 202 3.79 4.79 -7.01
N TRP A 203 3.13 5.34 -8.02
CA TRP A 203 1.69 5.13 -8.22
C TRP A 203 1.35 3.66 -8.50
N LEU A 204 2.19 2.94 -9.25
CA LEU A 204 2.06 1.49 -9.40
C LEU A 204 2.26 0.74 -8.08
N GLN A 205 3.24 1.15 -7.27
CA GLN A 205 3.47 0.59 -5.94
C GLN A 205 2.27 0.85 -5.01
N GLN A 206 1.59 1.98 -5.13
CA GLN A 206 0.40 2.29 -4.32
C GLN A 206 -0.81 1.40 -4.63
N ILE A 207 -0.88 0.77 -5.81
CA ILE A 207 -1.87 -0.30 -6.07
C ILE A 207 -1.65 -1.50 -5.14
N LEU A 208 -0.42 -1.82 -4.78
CA LEU A 208 -0.16 -2.87 -3.80
C LEU A 208 -0.59 -2.40 -2.41
N VAL A 209 -0.23 -1.17 -2.05
CA VAL A 209 -0.51 -0.60 -0.72
C VAL A 209 -2.01 -0.49 -0.45
N ILE A 210 -2.81 0.02 -1.39
CA ILE A 210 -4.27 0.16 -1.19
C ILE A 210 -5.00 -1.18 -0.99
N ASN A 211 -4.40 -2.29 -1.45
CA ASN A 211 -4.92 -3.64 -1.24
C ASN A 211 -4.42 -4.28 0.07
N ILE A 212 -3.36 -3.73 0.65
CA ILE A 212 -2.76 -4.20 1.91
C ILE A 212 -3.32 -3.41 3.10
N GLU A 213 -3.55 -2.11 2.91
CA GLU A 213 -4.15 -1.25 3.93
C GLU A 213 -5.65 -1.57 4.12
N GLU A 214 -6.12 -1.39 5.36
CA GLU A 214 -7.52 -1.58 5.75
C GLU A 214 -8.45 -0.76 4.83
N ARG A 215 -9.48 -1.42 4.28
CA ARG A 215 -10.37 -0.82 3.29
C ARG A 215 -11.25 0.24 3.94
N ARG A 216 -11.11 1.49 3.49
CA ARG A 216 -11.97 2.61 3.90
C ARG A 216 -13.27 2.65 3.08
N LYS A 217 -14.26 3.42 3.55
CA LYS A 217 -15.57 3.61 2.89
C LYS A 217 -15.48 4.09 1.44
N ASP A 218 -14.38 4.77 1.06
CA ASP A 218 -14.14 5.27 -0.29
C ASP A 218 -13.10 4.46 -1.10
N HIS A 219 -12.88 3.20 -0.72
CA HIS A 219 -11.87 2.34 -1.34
C HIS A 219 -12.03 2.22 -2.87
N TRP A 220 -13.25 2.06 -3.38
CA TRP A 220 -13.47 1.91 -4.83
C TRP A 220 -13.21 3.20 -5.60
N GLN A 221 -13.55 4.36 -5.03
CA GLN A 221 -13.24 5.67 -5.60
C GLN A 221 -11.74 5.91 -5.62
N MET A 222 -11.05 5.62 -4.51
CA MET A 222 -9.58 5.69 -4.44
C MET A 222 -8.93 4.73 -5.43
N PHE A 223 -9.40 3.48 -5.55
CA PHE A 223 -8.86 2.51 -6.50
C PHE A 223 -9.05 2.95 -7.95
N ALA A 224 -10.26 3.40 -8.32
CA ALA A 224 -10.54 3.94 -9.65
C ALA A 224 -9.65 5.16 -9.97
N HIS A 225 -9.46 6.06 -8.99
CA HIS A 225 -8.53 7.18 -9.11
C HIS A 225 -7.10 6.69 -9.42
N HIS A 226 -6.58 5.69 -8.70
CA HIS A 226 -5.22 5.17 -8.96
C HIS A 226 -5.09 4.62 -10.38
N ILE A 227 -6.07 3.85 -10.86
CA ILE A 227 -6.06 3.30 -12.22
C ILE A 227 -5.99 4.42 -13.27
N VAL A 228 -6.83 5.45 -13.12
CA VAL A 228 -6.84 6.56 -14.08
C VAL A 228 -5.59 7.43 -13.96
N THR A 229 -5.07 7.69 -12.76
CA THR A 229 -3.82 8.43 -12.56
C THR A 229 -2.64 7.70 -13.19
N ILE A 230 -2.49 6.39 -12.97
CA ILE A 230 -1.45 5.57 -13.61
C ILE A 230 -1.58 5.61 -15.13
N MET A 231 -2.80 5.48 -15.65
CA MET A 231 -3.07 5.58 -17.08
C MET A 231 -2.64 6.95 -17.62
N LEU A 232 -2.99 8.06 -16.95
CA LEU A 232 -2.63 9.42 -17.34
C LEU A 232 -1.11 9.66 -17.30
N ILE A 233 -0.42 9.21 -16.26
CA ILE A 233 1.05 9.32 -16.17
C ILE A 233 1.70 8.51 -17.31
N TYR A 234 1.28 7.26 -17.50
CA TYR A 234 1.85 6.41 -18.55
C TYR A 234 1.57 6.96 -19.95
N THR A 235 0.33 7.34 -20.24
CA THR A 235 -0.03 7.89 -21.56
C THR A 235 0.62 9.25 -21.81
N SER A 236 0.70 10.15 -20.82
CA SER A 236 1.43 11.42 -20.99
C SER A 236 2.92 11.21 -21.25
N TYR A 237 3.55 10.20 -20.64
CA TYR A 237 4.93 9.82 -20.95
C TYR A 237 5.07 9.28 -22.39
N ARG A 238 4.20 8.36 -22.81
CA ARG A 238 4.27 7.71 -24.14
C ARG A 238 3.81 8.60 -25.30
N TYR A 239 2.94 9.58 -25.04
CA TYR A 239 2.46 10.56 -26.03
C TYR A 239 3.28 11.86 -26.03
N HIS A 240 4.36 11.95 -25.25
CA HIS A 240 5.19 13.14 -25.16
C HIS A 240 4.45 14.40 -24.64
N PHE A 241 3.45 14.21 -23.77
CA PHE A 241 2.79 15.29 -23.01
C PHE A 241 3.48 15.50 -21.65
N THR A 242 4.80 15.33 -21.58
CA THR A 242 5.58 15.35 -20.34
C THR A 242 5.51 16.69 -19.62
N LYS A 243 5.46 17.82 -20.35
CA LYS A 243 5.25 19.16 -19.78
C LYS A 243 3.92 19.26 -19.02
N VAL A 244 2.84 18.77 -19.65
CA VAL A 244 1.50 18.74 -19.06
C VAL A 244 1.45 17.78 -17.86
N GLY A 245 2.06 16.59 -18.02
CA GLY A 245 2.16 15.59 -16.96
C GLY A 245 2.89 16.11 -15.73
N ASN A 246 4.03 16.80 -15.91
CA ASN A 246 4.79 17.42 -14.82
C ASN A 246 3.92 18.43 -14.04
N LEU A 247 3.26 19.37 -14.74
CA LEU A 247 2.42 20.37 -14.10
C LEU A 247 1.26 19.73 -13.32
N ILE A 248 0.58 18.74 -13.91
CA ILE A 248 -0.52 18.04 -13.23
C ILE A 248 -0.02 17.33 -11.96
N LEU A 249 1.12 16.65 -12.01
CA LEU A 249 1.71 16.00 -10.83
C LEU A 249 2.03 17.02 -9.73
N VAL A 250 2.65 18.16 -10.07
CA VAL A 250 2.94 19.24 -9.10
C VAL A 250 1.67 19.79 -8.45
N LEU A 251 0.60 19.98 -9.23
CA LEU A 251 -0.68 20.48 -8.72
C LEU A 251 -1.43 19.44 -7.87
N MET A 252 -1.35 18.15 -8.21
CA MET A 252 -2.03 17.11 -7.45
C MET A 252 -1.34 16.81 -6.12
N ASP A 253 0.00 16.72 -6.15
CA ASP A 253 0.84 16.27 -5.03
C ASP A 253 0.95 17.33 -3.91
N VAL A 254 0.81 18.62 -4.19
CA VAL A 254 0.97 19.69 -3.16
C VAL A 254 0.00 19.51 -1.98
N VAL A 255 -1.20 19.01 -2.27
CA VAL A 255 -2.25 18.80 -1.28
C VAL A 255 -1.92 17.61 -0.37
N ASP A 256 -1.19 16.64 -0.92
CA ASP A 256 -0.77 15.42 -0.23
C ASP A 256 0.49 15.65 0.63
N LEU A 257 1.01 16.89 0.69
CA LEU A 257 1.92 17.36 1.74
C LEU A 257 1.17 17.80 2.99
N PHE A 258 0.13 18.62 2.83
CA PHE A 258 -0.56 19.25 3.96
C PHE A 258 -1.47 18.29 4.72
N LEU A 259 -2.14 17.36 4.02
CA LEU A 259 -3.04 16.40 4.67
C LEU A 259 -2.30 15.46 5.65
N PRO A 260 -1.18 14.82 5.28
CA PRO A 260 -0.42 14.00 6.22
C PRO A 260 0.14 14.81 7.39
N VAL A 261 0.56 16.05 7.18
CA VAL A 261 0.99 16.95 8.27
C VAL A 261 -0.14 17.14 9.29
N ALA A 262 -1.34 17.48 8.84
CA ALA A 262 -2.49 17.64 9.73
C ALA A 262 -2.80 16.36 10.50
N LYS A 263 -2.78 15.19 9.84
CA LYS A 263 -3.01 13.89 10.49
C LYS A 263 -1.93 13.54 11.51
N CYS A 264 -0.65 13.72 11.16
CA CYS A 264 0.46 13.50 12.10
C CYS A 264 0.34 14.40 13.33
N LEU A 265 0.02 15.69 13.16
CA LEU A 265 -0.21 16.62 14.28
C LEU A 265 -1.38 16.19 15.16
N LYS A 266 -2.46 15.66 14.56
CA LYS A 266 -3.61 15.10 15.28
C LYS A 266 -3.20 13.92 16.17
N TYR A 267 -2.46 12.94 15.63
CA TYR A 267 -2.00 11.78 16.40
C TYR A 267 -1.02 12.16 17.53
N LEU A 268 -0.27 13.25 17.37
CA LEU A 268 0.61 13.80 18.41
C LEU A 268 -0.13 14.66 19.45
N GLY A 269 -1.43 14.90 19.29
CA GLY A 269 -2.24 15.69 20.22
C GLY A 269 -2.11 17.21 20.06
N TYR A 270 -1.46 17.70 19.00
CA TYR A 270 -1.31 19.13 18.73
C TYR A 270 -2.53 19.73 18.01
N SER A 271 -3.65 19.86 18.73
CA SER A 271 -4.95 20.28 18.17
C SER A 271 -4.90 21.62 17.42
N THR A 272 -4.34 22.68 18.01
CA THR A 272 -4.28 24.00 17.36
C THR A 272 -3.45 23.98 16.06
N LEU A 273 -2.31 23.29 16.05
CA LEU A 273 -1.49 23.16 14.84
C LEU A 273 -2.17 22.28 13.80
N CYS A 274 -2.89 21.24 14.24
CA CYS A 274 -3.72 20.39 13.38
C CYS A 274 -4.80 21.22 12.68
N ASP A 275 -5.52 22.08 13.40
CA ASP A 275 -6.58 22.92 12.82
C ASP A 275 -6.02 23.93 11.81
N ILE A 276 -4.88 24.56 12.11
CA ILE A 276 -4.17 25.44 11.17
C ILE A 276 -3.75 24.66 9.92
N ALA A 277 -3.11 23.49 10.10
CA ALA A 277 -2.68 22.64 8.99
C ALA A 277 -3.86 22.15 8.15
N PHE A 278 -5.00 21.84 8.77
CA PHE A 278 -6.24 21.49 8.09
C PHE A 278 -6.78 22.66 7.26
N GLY A 279 -6.75 23.90 7.79
CA GLY A 279 -7.12 25.09 7.03
C GLY A 279 -6.22 25.35 5.82
N VAL A 280 -4.90 25.19 5.98
CA VAL A 280 -3.93 25.29 4.87
C VAL A 280 -4.18 24.18 3.84
N PHE A 281 -4.43 22.96 4.29
CA PHE A 281 -4.83 21.84 3.43
C PHE A 281 -6.06 22.19 2.60
N MET A 282 -7.13 22.69 3.21
CA MET A 282 -8.35 23.07 2.49
C MET A 282 -8.10 24.14 1.41
N LEU A 283 -7.35 25.19 1.75
CA LEU A 283 -7.02 26.26 0.80
C LEU A 283 -6.18 25.71 -0.36
N SER A 284 -5.15 24.92 -0.05
CA SER A 284 -4.29 24.29 -1.06
C SER A 284 -5.08 23.35 -1.97
N TRP A 285 -6.02 22.57 -1.42
CA TRP A 285 -6.90 21.68 -2.18
C TRP A 285 -7.71 22.46 -3.19
N PHE A 286 -8.40 23.52 -2.73
CA PHE A 286 -9.24 24.33 -3.60
C PHE A 286 -8.44 24.98 -4.73
N LEU A 287 -7.33 25.64 -4.39
CA LEU A 287 -6.50 26.33 -5.38
C LEU A 287 -5.88 25.35 -6.38
N ALA A 288 -5.27 24.27 -5.91
CA ALA A 288 -4.54 23.36 -6.78
C ALA A 288 -5.49 22.51 -7.65
N ARG A 289 -6.56 21.94 -7.07
CA ARG A 289 -7.44 20.97 -7.77
C ARG A 289 -8.66 21.60 -8.43
N HIS A 290 -9.15 22.76 -7.98
CA HIS A 290 -10.36 23.38 -8.55
C HIS A 290 -10.10 24.69 -9.32
N VAL A 291 -8.96 25.33 -9.11
CA VAL A 291 -8.57 26.52 -9.88
C VAL A 291 -7.50 26.16 -10.91
N LEU A 292 -6.30 25.79 -10.46
CA LEU A 292 -5.14 25.59 -11.34
C LEU A 292 -5.28 24.35 -12.22
N TYR A 293 -5.70 23.22 -11.66
CA TYR A 293 -5.92 22.01 -12.45
C TYR A 293 -7.03 22.18 -13.49
N VAL A 294 -8.11 22.90 -13.16
CA VAL A 294 -9.17 23.22 -14.13
C VAL A 294 -8.65 24.15 -15.23
N ALA A 295 -7.74 25.08 -14.91
CA ALA A 295 -7.06 25.89 -15.91
C ALA A 295 -6.19 25.02 -16.85
N VAL A 296 -5.55 23.96 -16.35
CA VAL A 296 -4.86 22.98 -17.21
C VAL A 296 -5.85 22.24 -18.12
N CYS A 297 -6.99 21.76 -17.58
CA CYS A 297 -8.05 21.16 -18.40
C CYS A 297 -8.58 22.11 -19.48
N TYR A 298 -8.74 23.40 -19.14
CA TYR A 298 -9.08 24.43 -20.12
C TYR A 298 -8.00 24.58 -21.20
N SER A 299 -6.72 24.55 -20.83
CA SER A 299 -5.61 24.58 -21.80
C SER A 299 -5.63 23.39 -22.77
N VAL A 300 -5.95 22.19 -22.28
CA VAL A 300 -6.15 20.97 -23.12
C VAL A 300 -7.31 21.14 -24.10
N TRP A 301 -8.35 21.88 -23.73
CA TRP A 301 -9.49 22.12 -24.61
C TRP A 301 -9.22 23.24 -25.62
N ALA A 302 -8.73 24.40 -25.14
CA ALA A 302 -8.61 25.64 -25.89
C ALA A 302 -7.29 25.79 -26.65
N HIS A 303 -6.14 25.52 -26.02
CA HIS A 303 -4.83 25.86 -26.59
C HIS A 303 -4.23 24.72 -27.41
N SER A 304 -4.44 23.48 -26.99
CA SER A 304 -3.73 22.33 -27.54
C SER A 304 -3.96 22.14 -29.05
N HIS A 305 -5.20 22.31 -29.53
CA HIS A 305 -5.54 22.12 -30.95
C HIS A 305 -5.14 23.29 -31.84
N VAL A 306 -4.84 24.45 -31.24
CA VAL A 306 -4.34 25.63 -31.96
C VAL A 306 -2.83 25.53 -32.13
N ILE A 307 -2.13 25.02 -31.11
CA ILE A 307 -0.67 24.95 -31.08
C ILE A 307 -0.15 23.64 -31.68
N VAL A 308 -0.80 22.51 -31.38
CA VAL A 308 -0.42 21.19 -31.89
C VAL A 308 -1.23 20.88 -33.15
N PRO A 309 -0.60 20.79 -34.33
CA PRO A 309 -1.30 20.51 -35.56
C PRO A 309 -1.81 19.06 -35.57
N TYR A 310 -2.94 18.84 -36.25
CA TYR A 310 -3.59 17.52 -36.29
C TYR A 310 -2.90 16.57 -37.27
N HIS A 311 -1.72 16.09 -36.88
CA HIS A 311 -0.89 15.19 -37.66
C HIS A 311 -0.26 14.10 -36.80
N CYS A 312 0.32 13.12 -37.49
CA CYS A 312 1.08 12.04 -36.90
C CYS A 312 2.57 12.11 -37.27
N PHE A 313 3.42 11.64 -36.36
CA PHE A 313 4.87 11.59 -36.54
C PHE A 313 5.42 10.24 -36.09
N SER A 314 6.47 9.75 -36.72
CA SER A 314 7.19 8.52 -36.34
C SER A 314 8.70 8.73 -36.36
N GLY A 315 9.45 7.78 -35.80
CA GLY A 315 10.91 7.87 -35.74
C GLY A 315 11.45 8.48 -34.45
N SER A 316 12.76 8.70 -34.43
CA SER A 316 13.49 9.30 -33.31
C SER A 316 13.33 10.83 -33.31
N ASN A 317 13.88 11.52 -32.30
CA ASN A 317 13.83 12.98 -32.24
C ASN A 317 14.68 13.65 -33.35
N ALA A 318 15.78 13.01 -33.75
CA ALA A 318 16.70 13.53 -34.78
C ALA A 318 16.16 13.28 -36.21
N GLU A 319 15.45 12.17 -36.41
CA GLU A 319 14.93 11.74 -37.71
C GLU A 319 13.39 11.63 -37.68
N LEU A 320 12.73 12.70 -37.22
CA LEU A 320 11.28 12.71 -37.08
C LEU A 320 10.63 12.72 -38.47
N ALA A 321 9.97 11.62 -38.83
CA ALA A 321 9.24 11.48 -40.07
C ALA A 321 7.78 11.97 -39.88
N GLY A 322 7.29 12.77 -40.81
CA GLY A 322 5.94 13.35 -40.80
C GLY A 322 5.95 14.77 -41.37
N PRO A 323 4.79 15.46 -41.41
CA PRO A 323 3.49 15.01 -40.89
C PRO A 323 2.85 13.90 -41.74
N PHE A 324 2.22 12.93 -41.09
CA PHE A 324 1.37 11.92 -41.70
C PHE A 324 -0.10 12.10 -41.29
N ASP A 325 -1.01 11.63 -42.13
CA ASP A 325 -2.41 11.50 -41.76
C ASP A 325 -2.65 10.27 -40.86
N PRO A 326 -3.64 10.30 -39.95
CA PRO A 326 -4.00 9.15 -39.14
C PRO A 326 -4.35 7.93 -40.02
N PRO A 327 -3.79 6.74 -39.73
CA PRO A 327 -3.95 5.58 -40.60
C PRO A 327 -5.38 5.06 -40.53
N ALA A 328 -6.16 5.29 -41.59
CA ALA A 328 -7.55 4.85 -41.71
C ALA A 328 -7.70 3.33 -41.58
N SER A 329 -6.69 2.55 -41.99
CA SER A 329 -6.68 1.08 -41.94
C SER A 329 -6.63 0.49 -40.53
N ARG A 330 -6.02 1.18 -39.55
CA ARG A 330 -5.93 0.73 -38.15
C ARG A 330 -7.12 1.19 -37.30
N GLY A 331 -8.00 2.03 -37.83
CA GLY A 331 -9.25 2.45 -37.18
C GLY A 331 -9.05 2.96 -35.75
N TRP A 332 -9.53 2.22 -34.75
CA TRP A 332 -9.43 2.58 -33.33
C TRP A 332 -8.17 2.08 -32.63
N LEU A 333 -7.31 1.30 -33.30
CA LEU A 333 -6.13 0.67 -32.69
C LEU A 333 -4.86 1.53 -32.78
N TYR A 334 -4.77 2.45 -33.74
CA TYR A 334 -3.56 3.29 -33.90
C TYR A 334 -3.19 4.11 -32.64
N PRO A 335 -4.13 4.56 -31.76
CA PRO A 335 -3.75 5.21 -30.51
C PRO A 335 -2.94 4.33 -29.55
N LEU A 336 -2.90 3.02 -29.77
CA LEU A 336 -2.09 2.10 -28.96
C LEU A 336 -0.65 2.00 -29.48
N ASP A 337 -0.34 2.50 -30.67
CA ASP A 337 0.99 2.38 -31.29
C ASP A 337 2.09 3.02 -30.42
N PRO A 338 1.95 4.25 -29.88
CA PRO A 338 2.95 4.84 -28.98
C PRO A 338 3.13 4.05 -27.69
N LEU A 339 2.11 3.31 -27.25
CA LEU A 339 2.16 2.50 -26.03
C LEU A 339 2.92 1.19 -26.23
N LEU A 340 2.94 0.68 -27.48
CA LEU A 340 3.49 -0.63 -27.82
C LEU A 340 4.81 -0.57 -28.58
N SER A 341 5.18 0.58 -29.15
CA SER A 341 6.41 0.77 -29.92
C SER A 341 7.13 2.06 -29.50
N ASN A 342 8.46 2.05 -29.52
CA ASN A 342 9.27 3.18 -29.06
C ASN A 342 9.26 4.31 -30.10
N ASP A 343 9.60 3.99 -31.34
CA ASP A 343 9.57 4.92 -32.48
C ASP A 343 8.24 4.87 -33.25
N GLY A 344 7.20 4.42 -32.56
CA GLY A 344 5.84 4.27 -33.09
C GLY A 344 5.25 5.58 -33.59
N LEU A 345 4.20 5.43 -34.41
CA LEU A 345 3.41 6.56 -34.87
C LEU A 345 2.70 7.24 -33.69
N VAL A 346 3.03 8.49 -33.39
CA VAL A 346 2.35 9.32 -32.40
C VAL A 346 1.50 10.37 -33.12
N CYS A 347 0.22 10.44 -32.77
CA CYS A 347 -0.75 11.31 -33.43
C CYS A 347 -1.37 12.30 -32.46
N TYR A 348 -1.66 13.51 -32.94
CA TYR A 348 -2.55 14.44 -32.26
C TYR A 348 -3.79 14.68 -33.11
N ASN A 349 -4.98 14.47 -32.54
CA ASN A 349 -6.27 14.72 -33.18
C ASN A 349 -7.38 14.81 -32.12
N ASN A 350 -8.62 14.98 -32.56
CA ASN A 350 -9.78 15.05 -31.68
C ASN A 350 -9.92 13.82 -30.76
N THR A 351 -9.64 12.60 -31.25
CA THR A 351 -9.75 11.38 -30.44
C THR A 351 -8.77 11.41 -29.27
N ILE A 352 -7.50 11.74 -29.53
CA ILE A 352 -6.47 11.82 -28.49
C ILE A 352 -6.76 12.97 -27.52
N LYS A 353 -7.14 14.14 -28.04
CA LYS A 353 -7.50 15.31 -27.23
C LYS A 353 -8.64 15.00 -26.26
N TRP A 354 -9.75 14.48 -26.76
CA TRP A 354 -10.93 14.18 -25.94
C TRP A 354 -10.71 12.95 -25.04
N GLY A 355 -9.93 11.97 -25.48
CA GLY A 355 -9.52 10.85 -24.62
C GLY A 355 -8.72 11.32 -23.41
N PHE A 356 -7.70 12.15 -23.63
CA PHE A 356 -6.89 12.72 -22.55
C PHE A 356 -7.73 13.65 -21.65
N LEU A 357 -8.50 14.57 -22.24
CA LEU A 357 -9.34 15.50 -21.48
C LEU A 357 -10.43 14.79 -20.66
N SER A 358 -11.07 13.75 -21.21
CA SER A 358 -12.11 13.00 -20.48
C SER A 358 -11.55 12.26 -19.26
N ALA A 359 -10.35 11.68 -19.36
CA ALA A 359 -9.66 11.09 -18.21
C ALA A 359 -9.33 12.14 -17.13
N LEU A 360 -8.90 13.35 -17.54
CA LEU A 360 -8.66 14.46 -16.61
C LEU A 360 -9.95 14.95 -15.93
N LEU A 361 -11.03 15.10 -16.69
CA LEU A 361 -12.33 15.51 -16.15
C LEU A 361 -12.95 14.44 -15.26
N PHE A 362 -12.74 13.16 -15.56
CA PHE A 362 -13.12 12.07 -14.67
C PHE A 362 -12.40 12.19 -13.31
N LEU A 363 -11.09 12.45 -13.33
CA LEU A 363 -10.33 12.74 -12.12
C LEU A 363 -10.90 13.97 -11.39
N GLN A 364 -11.31 15.01 -12.13
CA GLN A 364 -11.94 16.18 -11.54
C GLN A 364 -13.24 15.83 -10.80
N CYS A 365 -14.10 14.99 -11.39
CA CYS A 365 -15.32 14.53 -10.72
C CYS A 365 -15.03 13.83 -9.39
N ILE A 366 -14.00 12.99 -9.33
CA ILE A 366 -13.60 12.33 -8.07
C ILE A 366 -13.07 13.36 -7.07
N THR A 367 -12.25 14.32 -7.50
CA THR A 367 -11.76 15.37 -6.58
C THR A 367 -12.88 16.27 -6.04
N LEU A 368 -13.93 16.54 -6.83
CA LEU A 368 -15.11 17.26 -6.37
C LEU A 368 -15.90 16.47 -5.33
N PHE A 369 -16.02 15.15 -5.51
CA PHE A 369 -16.63 14.26 -4.51
C PHE A 369 -15.90 14.37 -3.16
N TRP A 370 -14.56 14.25 -3.15
CA TRP A 370 -13.78 14.42 -1.92
C TRP A 370 -13.82 15.85 -1.37
N PHE A 371 -13.87 16.86 -2.23
CA PHE A 371 -14.01 18.24 -1.78
C PHE A 371 -15.32 18.47 -1.04
N GLY A 372 -16.42 17.85 -1.49
CA GLY A 372 -17.69 17.84 -0.76
C GLY A 372 -17.55 17.25 0.65
N MET A 373 -16.76 16.17 0.81
CA MET A 373 -16.45 15.60 2.12
C MET A 373 -15.61 16.56 2.98
N ILE A 374 -14.62 17.22 2.40
CA ILE A 374 -13.76 18.20 3.10
C ILE A 374 -14.60 19.38 3.60
N ILE A 375 -15.49 19.93 2.77
CA ILE A 375 -16.41 20.99 3.17
C ILE A 375 -17.30 20.52 4.32
N ARG A 376 -17.80 19.29 4.28
CA ARG A 376 -18.62 18.74 5.36
C ARG A 376 -17.87 18.70 6.69
N VAL A 377 -16.61 18.28 6.68
CA VAL A 377 -15.73 18.31 7.88
C VAL A 377 -15.52 19.76 8.33
N ALA A 378 -15.23 20.68 7.42
CA ALA A 378 -15.04 22.10 7.76
C ALA A 378 -16.28 22.74 8.40
N VAL A 379 -17.47 22.42 7.91
CA VAL A 379 -18.74 22.86 8.52
C VAL A 379 -18.91 22.28 9.93
N GLY A 380 -18.48 21.03 10.17
CA GLY A 380 -18.40 20.43 11.50
C GLY A 380 -17.49 21.23 12.43
N VAL A 381 -16.29 21.58 11.97
CA VAL A 381 -15.31 22.38 12.72
C VAL A 381 -15.87 23.74 13.13
N ILE A 382 -16.53 24.45 12.20
CA ILE A 382 -17.16 25.75 12.48
C ILE A 382 -18.31 25.62 13.50
N ARG A 383 -19.00 24.48 13.52
CA ARG A 383 -20.06 24.18 14.50
C ARG A 383 -19.54 23.72 15.87
N GLY A 384 -18.22 23.71 16.07
CA GLY A 384 -17.57 23.32 17.32
C GLY A 384 -17.33 21.82 17.46
N GLN A 385 -17.44 21.03 16.39
CA GLN A 385 -16.98 19.64 16.35
C GLN A 385 -15.48 19.63 16.02
N GLY A 386 -14.75 18.57 16.37
CA GLY A 386 -13.35 18.43 15.95
C GLY A 386 -13.21 18.25 14.43
N ALA A 387 -12.00 18.43 13.89
CA ALA A 387 -11.66 18.05 12.51
C ALA A 387 -11.59 16.51 12.38
N GLU A 388 -12.74 15.87 12.42
CA GLU A 388 -12.89 14.43 12.27
C GLU A 388 -13.05 14.05 10.79
N ASP A 389 -12.23 13.10 10.33
CA ASP A 389 -12.25 12.65 8.95
C ASP A 389 -13.46 11.71 8.77
N SER A 390 -14.47 12.15 8.02
CA SER A 390 -15.67 11.31 7.76
C SER A 390 -15.39 9.96 7.06
N ARG A 391 -14.16 9.76 6.56
CA ARG A 391 -13.70 8.48 6.01
C ARG A 391 -13.28 7.49 7.09
N SER A 392 -13.03 7.99 8.31
CA SER A 392 -12.41 7.29 9.43
C SER A 392 -13.39 6.88 10.52
N ASP A 393 -14.71 6.86 10.29
CA ASP A 393 -15.70 6.40 11.28
C ASP A 393 -15.51 4.92 11.70
N ASP A 394 -14.62 4.18 11.03
CA ASP A 394 -14.20 2.82 11.44
C ASP A 394 -12.82 2.84 12.17
N GLU A 395 -12.22 4.02 12.40
CA GLU A 395 -10.88 4.16 13.01
C GLU A 395 -10.89 4.36 14.54
N MET A 396 -12.06 4.59 15.18
CA MET A 396 -12.14 4.86 16.63
C MET A 396 -13.13 4.00 17.42
N ASP A 397 -14.08 3.33 16.77
CA ASP A 397 -15.08 2.45 17.43
C ASP A 397 -14.68 0.96 17.45
N GLY A 398 -13.40 0.65 17.21
CA GLY A 398 -12.85 -0.68 17.39
C GLY A 398 -11.70 -0.68 18.38
N GLU A 399 -11.92 -1.18 19.59
CA GLU A 399 -10.90 -1.99 20.27
C GLU A 399 -10.68 -3.27 19.44
N GLU A 400 -10.22 -3.13 18.20
CA GLU A 400 -9.76 -4.25 17.40
C GLU A 400 -8.27 -4.02 17.21
N SER A 401 -7.53 -4.71 18.09
CA SER A 401 -6.14 -5.09 17.89
C SER A 401 -6.00 -5.82 16.54
N VAL A 402 -4.77 -6.19 16.19
CA VAL A 402 -4.33 -6.87 14.96
C VAL A 402 -5.00 -8.24 14.69
N ASP A 403 -6.12 -8.51 15.35
CA ASP A 403 -6.90 -9.73 15.35
C ASP A 403 -7.98 -9.74 14.24
N GLU A 404 -8.09 -8.74 13.36
CA GLU A 404 -9.03 -8.77 12.22
C GLU A 404 -8.65 -9.76 11.10
N VAL A 405 -7.47 -10.38 11.15
CA VAL A 405 -7.22 -11.61 10.37
C VAL A 405 -7.77 -12.85 11.09
N GLU A 406 -8.09 -12.75 12.38
CA GLU A 406 -8.73 -13.78 13.22
C GLU A 406 -10.26 -13.58 13.40
N ALA A 407 -10.80 -12.36 13.22
CA ALA A 407 -12.19 -12.01 13.55
C ALA A 407 -13.26 -12.32 12.46
N GLU A 408 -13.04 -13.32 11.61
CA GLU A 408 -14.14 -13.94 10.83
C GLU A 408 -14.55 -15.33 11.38
N GLU A 409 -14.31 -15.56 12.67
CA GLU A 409 -14.92 -16.63 13.47
C GLU A 409 -16.18 -16.10 14.17
N LYS A 410 -17.32 -16.19 13.50
CA LYS A 410 -18.62 -15.96 14.14
C LYS A 410 -18.88 -17.00 15.23
N ASP A 411 -19.20 -16.50 16.42
CA ASP A 411 -19.78 -17.24 17.54
C ASP A 411 -20.93 -18.15 17.06
N THR A 412 -20.78 -19.44 17.30
CA THR A 412 -21.92 -20.37 17.36
C THR A 412 -21.69 -21.28 18.55
N GLU A 413 -22.28 -20.92 19.70
CA GLU A 413 -22.47 -21.85 20.81
C GLU A 413 -23.38 -22.99 20.34
N VAL A 414 -22.83 -24.20 20.27
CA VAL A 414 -23.64 -25.42 20.17
C VAL A 414 -23.49 -26.14 21.49
N GLU A 415 -24.54 -26.08 22.30
CA GLU A 415 -24.69 -26.86 23.53
C GLU A 415 -24.83 -28.35 23.16
N ALA A 416 -23.76 -29.13 23.31
CA ALA A 416 -23.80 -30.57 23.10
C ALA A 416 -24.19 -31.28 24.40
N LYS A 417 -25.40 -31.85 24.44
CA LYS A 417 -25.81 -32.79 25.49
C LYS A 417 -24.98 -34.09 25.38
N PRO A 418 -24.47 -34.66 26.49
CA PRO A 418 -23.79 -35.94 26.45
C PRO A 418 -24.80 -37.07 26.17
N LEU A 419 -24.52 -37.88 25.16
CA LEU A 419 -25.08 -39.22 25.02
C LEU A 419 -24.24 -40.15 25.89
N GLU A 420 -24.85 -40.73 26.93
CA GLU A 420 -24.29 -41.84 27.68
C GLU A 420 -24.49 -43.11 26.85
N GLU A 421 -23.38 -43.74 26.44
CA GLU A 421 -23.38 -45.11 25.94
C GLU A 421 -22.59 -45.95 26.94
N GLU A 422 -23.31 -46.79 27.71
CA GLU A 422 -22.69 -47.78 28.60
C GLU A 422 -22.07 -48.88 27.75
N VAL A 423 -20.74 -48.99 27.77
CA VAL A 423 -20.04 -50.12 27.15
C VAL A 423 -19.65 -51.10 28.25
N GLY A 424 -20.43 -52.18 28.36
CA GLY A 424 -20.21 -53.27 29.31
C GLY A 424 -18.89 -54.00 29.07
N VAL A 425 -18.22 -54.35 30.16
CA VAL A 425 -16.92 -55.04 30.20
C VAL A 425 -17.12 -56.54 30.00
N GLU A 426 -17.21 -57.02 28.76
CA GLU A 426 -16.85 -58.40 28.38
C GLU A 426 -16.44 -58.44 26.90
N GLY A 427 -15.14 -58.66 26.63
CA GLY A 427 -14.66 -58.86 25.25
C GLY A 427 -13.26 -58.30 24.93
N LEU A 428 -12.27 -58.44 25.84
CA LEU A 428 -10.88 -58.15 25.52
C LEU A 428 -10.14 -59.47 25.23
N ASP A 429 -9.88 -59.77 23.94
CA ASP A 429 -8.98 -60.85 23.51
C ASP A 429 -7.61 -60.28 23.11
N LEU A 430 -6.62 -60.44 24.00
CA LEU A 430 -5.26 -59.87 23.92
C LEU A 430 -4.22 -60.86 23.37
N LYS A 431 -4.53 -61.65 22.33
CA LYS A 431 -3.55 -62.57 21.69
C LYS A 431 -3.32 -62.39 20.18
N GLY A 432 -3.75 -61.26 19.62
CA GLY A 432 -3.55 -60.91 18.20
C GLY A 432 -2.35 -60.00 17.89
N TRP A 433 -1.69 -59.42 18.90
CA TRP A 433 -0.69 -58.36 18.70
C TRP A 433 0.72 -58.90 18.37
N GLU A 434 1.11 -60.08 18.87
CA GLU A 434 2.50 -60.57 18.77
C GLU A 434 2.95 -61.11 17.40
N ARG A 435 2.08 -61.13 16.37
CA ARG A 435 2.41 -61.73 15.06
C ARG A 435 2.75 -60.75 13.93
N ARG A 436 2.84 -59.44 14.17
CA ARG A 436 3.02 -58.44 13.08
C ARG A 436 4.31 -57.61 13.12
N ALA A 437 5.20 -57.82 14.08
CA ALA A 437 6.48 -57.10 14.15
C ALA A 437 7.62 -57.91 13.51
N GLY A 438 7.73 -57.88 12.18
CA GLY A 438 8.83 -58.58 11.51
C GLY A 438 8.97 -58.33 10.03
N VAL A 439 9.33 -57.12 9.59
CA VAL A 439 10.00 -56.88 8.29
C VAL A 439 10.88 -55.62 8.37
N LYS A 440 12.20 -55.77 8.11
CA LYS A 440 13.17 -54.69 7.86
C LYS A 440 13.14 -54.27 6.37
N ARG A 441 13.26 -52.98 6.06
CA ARG A 441 13.78 -52.48 4.76
C ARG A 441 14.30 -51.02 4.84
N THR A 442 15.17 -50.69 3.89
CA THR A 442 16.27 -49.73 3.92
C THR A 442 16.06 -48.49 3.04
N ALA A 443 16.71 -47.37 3.42
CA ALA A 443 17.29 -46.26 2.63
C ALA A 443 16.44 -45.31 1.74
N GLY A 444 16.81 -44.00 1.74
CA GLY A 444 16.51 -43.03 0.66
C GLY A 444 16.38 -41.56 1.10
N ALA A 445 17.13 -40.64 0.49
CA ALA A 445 17.35 -39.24 0.91
C ALA A 445 16.54 -38.19 0.10
N THR A 446 16.63 -36.94 0.59
CA THR A 446 16.28 -35.61 0.00
C THR A 446 14.85 -35.09 0.17
N GLY A 447 14.75 -33.86 0.72
CA GLY A 447 13.50 -33.12 0.88
C GLY A 447 13.65 -31.89 1.78
N VAL A 448 13.71 -30.72 1.14
CA VAL A 448 13.61 -29.33 1.64
C VAL A 448 12.78 -29.21 2.94
N SER A 449 13.38 -28.67 4.01
CA SER A 449 12.73 -28.48 5.30
C SER A 449 11.95 -27.15 5.36
N LEU A 450 10.62 -27.26 5.36
CA LEU A 450 9.67 -26.21 5.75
C LEU A 450 9.76 -25.96 7.28
N PRO A 451 9.58 -24.73 7.78
CA PRO A 451 9.61 -24.44 9.21
C PRO A 451 8.30 -24.90 9.86
N GLY A 452 8.29 -26.12 10.35
CA GLY A 452 7.17 -26.72 11.06
C GLY A 452 7.66 -27.82 11.99
N HIS A 453 8.48 -27.47 12.97
CA HIS A 453 9.09 -28.47 13.86
C HIS A 453 9.24 -28.04 15.34
N SER A 454 8.31 -27.24 15.86
CA SER A 454 8.16 -27.09 17.33
C SER A 454 7.31 -28.20 17.97
N VAL A 455 6.50 -28.94 17.19
CA VAL A 455 5.56 -29.94 17.72
C VAL A 455 6.22 -31.30 18.06
N ARG A 456 7.46 -31.57 17.59
CA ARG A 456 8.15 -32.83 17.93
C ARG A 456 8.82 -32.81 19.32
N LYS A 457 9.06 -31.64 19.93
CA LYS A 457 9.62 -31.57 21.29
C LYS A 457 8.58 -31.84 22.39
N GLU A 458 7.29 -31.69 22.08
CA GLU A 458 6.20 -31.90 23.05
C GLU A 458 5.75 -33.37 23.16
N LEU A 459 6.07 -34.19 22.15
CA LEU A 459 5.78 -35.64 22.15
C LEU A 459 6.87 -36.50 22.79
N LEU A 460 8.08 -35.94 22.99
CA LEU A 460 9.17 -36.63 23.71
C LEU A 460 9.14 -36.40 25.23
N GLY A 461 8.27 -35.52 25.73
CA GLY A 461 8.00 -35.36 27.16
C GLY A 461 6.91 -36.29 27.72
N ARG A 462 6.22 -37.05 26.86
CA ARG A 462 5.12 -37.97 27.25
C ARG A 462 5.52 -39.45 27.30
N ILE A 463 6.79 -39.77 27.04
CA ILE A 463 7.39 -41.08 27.36
C ILE A 463 8.24 -40.85 28.61
N GLY A 464 7.65 -41.08 29.77
CA GLY A 464 8.32 -40.97 31.06
C GLY A 464 9.44 -42.01 31.20
N CYS A 465 10.66 -41.63 30.83
CA CYS A 465 11.89 -42.31 31.22
C CYS A 465 12.96 -41.28 31.61
N GLU A 466 12.75 -40.56 32.71
CA GLU A 466 13.85 -40.14 33.57
C GLU A 466 13.43 -40.34 35.01
N LYS A 467 14.01 -41.35 35.66
CA LYS A 467 14.20 -41.30 37.11
C LYS A 467 15.61 -41.76 37.45
N GLN A 468 16.30 -40.81 38.06
CA GLN A 468 17.29 -40.90 39.14
C GLN A 468 18.64 -41.57 38.86
N VAL A 469 19.66 -40.73 39.04
CA VAL A 469 20.99 -41.06 39.55
C VAL A 469 20.85 -41.83 40.87
N ASP A 470 21.19 -43.12 40.85
CA ASP A 470 22.30 -43.75 41.61
C ASP A 470 22.54 -45.17 41.06
#